data_AF-A0A1M5UAG5-F1
#
_entry.id   AF-A0A1M5UAG5-F1
#
_cell.length_a   1.000
_cell.length_b   1.000
_cell.length_c   1.000
_cell.angle_alpha   90.00
_cell.angle_beta   90.00
_cell.angle_gamma   90.00
#
_symmetry.space_group_name_H-M   'P 1'
#
loop_
_entity.id
_entity.type
_entity.pdbx_description
1 polymer ?
#
loop_
_entity_poly.entity_id
_entity_poly.type
_entity_poly.pdbx_seq_one_letter_code
_entity_poly.pdbx_strand_id
1 'polypeptide(L)'
;MSNQILLQVAQYLDISPTDFKIAQERFNAVKNWLNEGTYRSGYLPDVYLQGSFRLGTVVRPYRKDKDGNFDIDQVCELTKYNESKSSEILKNDIGDRLKENSDYERMMDEEGKRCWTIEYATENNRPGFHIDILPALKSDEGTLHNIDITHKENNVYTWSTSNPKGYYLWFKSKNTYSTSFIESQRNAIFNANRELYERKEEVPKQLFRTSLQRAIQIMKRHRDVHFVNKDFKPISIIITTITTQVYNAESNIVEIIDQFVNYALSRNEFLIKNGYLNKDNILDYSNGKWLIPNPVDYARPESERENFADKWNIESKLANAFFEWCQQLKRDINSFKKSGLSDSLDLKTKSFGTGEKVDKVLIKETDKILENGIGISSSNNRELLELIHLGIEGKTEWEPVKELAERYYHKADEGESKDVAKVNYYQIARHRGKSFSEEARADIMDVLSRNNNSASFVLCCNLLLGSATQQMIRACMKEFNYENILEWPILRLYNRPFVLENTVEV
;
A
#
# COMPACT_ATOMS: atom_id res chain seq x y z
N MET A 1 -17.73 -16.06 -6.20
CA MET A 1 -17.59 -16.45 -4.78
C MET A 1 -16.63 -15.52 -4.04
N SER A 2 -15.37 -15.39 -4.47
CA SER A 2 -14.35 -14.56 -3.80
C SER A 2 -14.73 -13.09 -3.61
N ASN A 3 -15.38 -12.46 -4.60
CA ASN A 3 -15.82 -11.06 -4.48
C ASN A 3 -16.89 -10.85 -3.41
N GLN A 4 -17.80 -11.81 -3.19
CA GLN A 4 -18.81 -11.71 -2.13
C GLN A 4 -18.19 -11.81 -0.74
N ILE A 5 -17.18 -12.67 -0.58
CA ILE A 5 -16.40 -12.78 0.66
C ILE A 5 -15.70 -11.44 0.94
N LEU A 6 -15.08 -10.82 -0.08
CA LEU A 6 -14.45 -9.50 0.09
C LEU A 6 -15.45 -8.41 0.48
N LEU A 7 -16.67 -8.43 -0.05
CA LEU A 7 -17.72 -7.50 0.36
C LEU A 7 -18.09 -7.66 1.84
N GLN A 8 -18.17 -8.90 2.34
CA GLN A 8 -18.42 -9.17 3.77
C GLN A 8 -17.26 -8.70 4.64
N VAL A 9 -16.02 -9.00 4.25
CA VAL A 9 -14.82 -8.57 4.96
C VAL A 9 -14.74 -7.04 5.01
N ALA A 10 -15.02 -6.37 3.89
CA ALA A 10 -14.90 -4.92 3.81
C ALA A 10 -15.86 -4.16 4.74
N GLN A 11 -16.99 -4.76 5.13
CA GLN A 11 -17.89 -4.17 6.14
C GLN A 11 -17.20 -4.00 7.51
N TYR A 12 -16.22 -4.85 7.85
CA TYR A 12 -15.45 -4.74 9.09
C TYR A 12 -14.36 -3.66 9.02
N LEU A 13 -14.06 -3.19 7.81
CA LEU A 13 -13.08 -2.12 7.54
C LEU A 13 -13.73 -0.75 7.55
N ASP A 14 -15.06 -0.67 7.47
CA ASP A 14 -15.76 0.60 7.41
C ASP A 14 -15.71 1.35 8.74
N ILE A 15 -15.63 2.67 8.63
CA ILE A 15 -16.08 3.55 9.71
C ILE A 15 -17.57 3.30 9.96
N SER A 16 -17.96 3.17 11.22
CA SER A 16 -19.39 3.01 11.54
C SER A 16 -20.15 4.31 11.24
N PRO A 17 -21.45 4.26 10.91
CA PRO A 17 -22.26 5.48 10.73
C PRO A 17 -22.23 6.41 11.95
N THR A 18 -22.14 5.84 13.16
CA THR A 18 -22.00 6.60 14.41
C THR A 18 -20.66 7.33 14.47
N ASP A 19 -19.54 6.62 14.23
CA ASP A 19 -18.20 7.22 14.24
C ASP A 19 -18.05 8.26 13.11
N PHE A 20 -18.70 8.04 11.97
CA PHE A 20 -18.75 9.02 10.88
C PHE A 20 -19.50 10.30 11.29
N LYS A 21 -20.62 10.17 12.02
CA LYS A 21 -21.35 11.33 12.55
C LYS A 21 -20.50 12.13 13.54
N ILE A 22 -19.80 11.44 14.45
CA ILE A 22 -18.84 12.05 15.38
C ILE A 22 -17.74 12.80 14.61
N ALA A 23 -17.16 12.17 13.58
CA ALA A 23 -16.14 12.80 12.74
C ALA A 23 -16.68 14.08 12.07
N GLN A 24 -17.91 14.02 11.55
CA GLN A 24 -18.57 15.16 10.91
C GLN A 24 -18.86 16.29 11.89
N GLU A 25 -19.29 15.99 13.11
CA GLU A 25 -19.51 16.98 14.17
C GLU A 25 -18.20 17.68 14.55
N ARG A 26 -17.11 16.93 14.74
CA ARG A 26 -15.79 17.50 15.07
C ARG A 26 -15.22 18.34 13.92
N PHE A 27 -15.34 17.87 12.68
CA PHE A 27 -14.99 18.67 11.49
C PHE A 27 -15.78 19.98 11.45
N ASN A 28 -17.11 19.93 11.66
CA ASN A 28 -17.96 21.11 11.60
C ASN A 28 -17.64 22.10 12.74
N ALA A 29 -17.30 21.61 13.93
CA ALA A 29 -16.91 22.46 15.05
C ALA A 29 -15.64 23.28 14.74
N VAL A 30 -14.58 22.61 14.25
CA VAL A 30 -13.34 23.29 13.85
C VAL A 30 -13.58 24.21 12.65
N LYS A 31 -14.39 23.78 11.67
CA LYS A 31 -14.77 24.58 10.52
C LYS A 31 -15.48 25.88 10.90
N ASN A 32 -16.49 25.82 11.76
CA ASN A 32 -17.23 27.00 12.20
C ASN A 32 -16.30 27.97 12.94
N TRP A 33 -15.45 27.44 13.81
CA TRP A 33 -14.46 28.24 14.53
C TRP A 33 -13.49 28.99 13.59
N LEU A 34 -12.96 28.31 12.58
CA LEU A 34 -12.08 28.92 11.58
C LEU A 34 -12.83 29.91 10.67
N ASN A 35 -14.10 29.65 10.34
CA ASN A 35 -14.88 30.56 9.50
C ASN A 35 -15.15 31.92 10.16
N GLU A 36 -15.22 31.96 11.48
CA GLU A 36 -15.43 33.17 12.29
C GLU A 36 -14.12 33.92 12.61
N GLY A 37 -12.97 33.36 12.21
CA GLY A 37 -11.66 33.95 12.46
C GLY A 37 -11.36 35.18 11.59
N THR A 38 -10.50 36.06 12.11
CA THR A 38 -9.89 37.16 11.35
C THR A 38 -8.42 36.86 11.17
N TYR A 39 -7.93 36.93 9.93
CA TYR A 39 -6.56 36.52 9.59
C TYR A 39 -5.80 37.69 8.95
N ARG A 40 -4.51 37.82 9.29
CA ARG A 40 -3.63 38.85 8.70
C ARG A 40 -3.17 38.45 7.30
N SER A 41 -3.07 37.16 7.04
CA SER A 41 -2.68 36.55 5.76
C SER A 41 -3.77 36.65 4.70
N GLY A 42 -5.04 36.76 5.07
CA GLY A 42 -6.15 36.80 4.12
C GLY A 42 -7.54 36.80 4.75
N TYR A 43 -8.55 36.57 3.91
CA TYR A 43 -9.96 36.62 4.28
C TYR A 43 -10.79 35.67 3.41
N LEU A 44 -12.08 35.52 3.75
CA LEU A 44 -13.00 34.54 3.17
C LEU A 44 -12.47 33.09 3.27
N PRO A 45 -12.36 32.54 4.48
CA PRO A 45 -11.98 31.15 4.68
C PRO A 45 -12.99 30.22 4.01
N ASP A 46 -12.50 29.30 3.18
CA ASP A 46 -13.22 28.14 2.68
C ASP A 46 -12.61 26.89 3.31
N VAL A 47 -13.38 26.29 4.21
CA VAL A 47 -12.95 25.15 5.00
C VAL A 47 -13.65 23.88 4.53
N TYR A 48 -12.85 22.89 4.13
CA TYR A 48 -13.36 21.67 3.51
C TYR A 48 -12.53 20.43 3.86
N LEU A 49 -13.18 19.26 3.82
CA LEU A 49 -12.51 17.98 3.96
C LEU A 49 -11.60 17.69 2.77
N GLN A 50 -10.52 16.95 3.01
CA GLN A 50 -9.74 16.27 1.98
C GLN A 50 -9.50 14.80 2.38
N GLY A 51 -8.59 14.14 1.68
CA GLY A 51 -8.13 12.82 2.08
C GLY A 51 -9.23 11.74 2.15
N SER A 52 -9.02 10.77 3.04
CA SER A 52 -9.75 9.50 2.97
C SER A 52 -11.24 9.62 3.31
N PHE A 53 -11.62 10.55 4.21
CA PHE A 53 -13.01 10.84 4.52
C PHE A 53 -13.76 11.40 3.31
N ARG A 54 -13.14 12.36 2.59
CA ARG A 54 -13.76 12.96 1.41
C ARG A 54 -13.87 11.98 0.24
N LEU A 55 -12.88 11.10 0.08
CA LEU A 55 -12.87 10.08 -0.97
C LEU A 55 -13.78 8.87 -0.64
N GLY A 56 -14.25 8.74 0.60
CA GLY A 56 -14.99 7.55 1.04
C GLY A 56 -14.12 6.29 1.11
N THR A 57 -12.83 6.46 1.39
CA THR A 57 -11.84 5.37 1.52
C THR A 57 -11.23 5.31 2.92
N VAL A 58 -11.85 5.96 3.90
CA VAL A 58 -11.51 5.82 5.32
C VAL A 58 -11.61 4.36 5.73
N VAL A 59 -10.63 3.90 6.51
CA VAL A 59 -10.56 2.54 7.03
C VAL A 59 -10.56 2.66 8.55
N ARG A 60 -11.38 1.85 9.23
CA ARG A 60 -11.32 1.74 10.68
C ARG A 60 -9.89 1.43 11.09
N PRO A 61 -9.31 2.09 12.10
CA PRO A 61 -7.96 1.76 12.53
C PRO A 61 -7.81 0.30 12.98
N TYR A 62 -6.65 -0.30 12.74
CA TYR A 62 -6.39 -1.66 13.21
C TYR A 62 -6.03 -1.61 14.70
N ARG A 63 -6.68 -2.42 15.54
CA ARG A 63 -6.53 -2.36 17.00
C ARG A 63 -5.10 -2.59 17.52
N LYS A 64 -4.24 -3.28 16.76
CA LYS A 64 -2.81 -3.47 17.13
C LYS A 64 -1.90 -2.37 16.58
N ASP A 65 -2.41 -1.48 15.75
CA ASP A 65 -1.73 -0.25 15.40
C ASP A 65 -1.86 0.70 16.59
N LYS A 66 -0.77 0.90 17.34
CA LYS A 66 -0.76 1.66 18.59
C LYS A 66 -1.13 3.13 18.37
N ASP A 67 -0.88 3.63 17.17
CA ASP A 67 -1.15 5.01 16.74
C ASP A 67 -2.42 5.07 15.87
N GLY A 68 -3.24 4.02 15.88
CA GLY A 68 -4.40 3.87 15.01
C GLY A 68 -5.56 4.80 15.37
N ASN A 69 -5.58 5.99 14.78
CA ASN A 69 -6.67 6.96 14.86
C ASN A 69 -7.39 7.14 13.52
N PHE A 70 -8.59 7.72 13.55
CA PHE A 70 -9.25 8.21 12.35
C PHE A 70 -8.71 9.59 11.97
N ASP A 71 -8.11 9.66 10.79
CA ASP A 71 -7.50 10.87 10.26
C ASP A 71 -8.54 11.73 9.54
N ILE A 72 -8.91 12.88 10.12
CA ILE A 72 -9.78 13.87 9.48
C ILE A 72 -8.92 14.96 8.87
N ASP A 73 -8.68 14.88 7.56
CA ASP A 73 -7.93 15.90 6.85
C ASP A 73 -8.83 17.10 6.48
N GLN A 74 -8.47 18.29 6.95
CA GLN A 74 -9.19 19.53 6.73
C GLN A 74 -8.27 20.58 6.11
N VAL A 75 -8.75 21.28 5.09
CA VAL A 75 -8.05 22.42 4.49
C VAL A 75 -8.73 23.69 4.96
N CYS A 76 -7.95 24.67 5.42
CA CYS A 76 -8.39 26.03 5.66
C CYS A 76 -7.80 26.93 4.57
N GLU A 77 -8.56 27.14 3.50
CA GLU A 77 -8.14 27.94 2.34
C GLU A 77 -8.64 29.37 2.50
N LEU A 78 -7.75 30.35 2.67
CA LEU A 78 -8.13 31.76 2.55
C LEU A 78 -8.21 32.10 1.06
N THR A 79 -9.44 32.28 0.57
CA THR A 79 -9.71 32.42 -0.88
C THR A 79 -9.31 33.80 -1.43
N LYS A 80 -9.02 34.75 -0.53
CA LYS A 80 -8.40 36.03 -0.83
C LYS A 80 -7.27 36.29 0.18
N TYR A 81 -6.15 36.80 -0.28
CA TYR A 81 -4.99 37.10 0.55
C TYR A 81 -4.68 38.60 0.54
N ASN A 82 -4.02 39.08 1.59
CA ASN A 82 -3.54 40.47 1.68
C ASN A 82 -2.23 40.62 0.88
N GLU A 83 -1.85 41.86 0.53
CA GLU A 83 -0.87 42.19 -0.52
C GLU A 83 0.34 41.25 -0.68
N SER A 84 1.02 40.88 0.42
CA SER A 84 2.17 39.97 0.38
C SER A 84 1.86 38.61 1.01
N LYS A 85 2.05 37.54 0.23
CA LYS A 85 1.96 36.16 0.71
C LYS A 85 3.14 35.84 1.63
N SER A 86 2.86 35.47 2.88
CA SER A 86 3.86 34.92 3.80
C SER A 86 3.39 33.57 4.35
N SER A 87 4.20 32.53 4.12
CA SER A 87 3.94 31.16 4.60
C SER A 87 3.95 31.09 6.12
N GLU A 88 4.89 31.81 6.76
CA GLU A 88 4.97 31.93 8.21
C GLU A 88 3.75 32.63 8.81
N ILE A 89 3.35 33.79 8.25
CA ILE A 89 2.18 34.53 8.75
C ILE A 89 0.92 33.68 8.59
N LEU A 90 0.72 33.02 7.45
CA LEU A 90 -0.43 32.12 7.26
C LEU A 90 -0.43 30.96 8.26
N LYS A 91 0.72 30.30 8.43
CA LYS A 91 0.85 29.16 9.35
C LYS A 91 0.50 29.59 10.78
N ASN A 92 1.08 30.70 11.23
CA ASN A 92 0.84 31.25 12.57
C ASN A 92 -0.59 31.76 12.72
N ASP A 93 -1.14 32.46 11.75
CA ASP A 93 -2.52 32.99 11.82
C ASP A 93 -3.56 31.89 12.04
N ILE A 94 -3.46 30.77 11.31
CA ILE A 94 -4.36 29.63 11.51
C ILE A 94 -4.11 28.97 12.87
N GLY A 95 -2.83 28.79 13.25
CA GLY A 95 -2.48 28.17 14.53
C GLY A 95 -2.93 28.98 15.74
N ASP A 96 -2.69 30.28 15.72
CA ASP A 96 -3.07 31.21 16.77
C ASP A 96 -4.59 31.31 16.87
N ARG A 97 -5.30 31.34 15.73
CA ARG A 97 -6.77 31.25 15.74
C ARG A 97 -7.26 29.97 16.39
N LEU A 98 -6.61 28.83 16.18
CA LEU A 98 -6.97 27.59 16.88
C LEU A 98 -6.73 27.72 18.40
N LYS A 99 -5.60 28.31 18.82
CA LYS A 99 -5.22 28.49 20.24
C LYS A 99 -6.12 29.47 21.00
N GLU A 100 -6.80 30.38 20.32
CA GLU A 100 -7.81 31.25 20.95
C GLU A 100 -8.95 30.45 21.61
N ASN A 101 -9.16 29.20 21.19
CA ASN A 101 -10.05 28.27 21.86
C ASN A 101 -9.24 27.40 22.84
N SER A 102 -9.52 27.52 24.14
CA SER A 102 -8.79 26.80 25.19
C SER A 102 -8.88 25.27 25.08
N ASP A 103 -9.97 24.73 24.52
CA ASP A 103 -10.07 23.29 24.30
C ASP A 103 -9.17 22.85 23.15
N TYR A 104 -9.16 23.58 22.04
CA TYR A 104 -8.28 23.27 20.91
C TYR A 104 -6.82 23.45 21.28
N GLU A 105 -6.45 24.52 22.00
CA GLU A 105 -5.08 24.71 22.49
C GLU A 105 -4.59 23.51 23.31
N ARG A 106 -5.44 23.01 24.23
CA ARG A 106 -5.12 21.85 25.08
C ARG A 106 -5.00 20.54 24.29
N MET A 107 -5.79 20.38 23.23
CA MET A 107 -5.83 19.16 22.41
C MET A 107 -4.83 19.19 21.25
N MET A 108 -4.14 20.31 21.02
CA MET A 108 -3.27 20.48 19.87
C MET A 108 -1.93 19.80 20.10
N ASP A 109 -1.47 19.07 19.09
CA ASP A 109 -0.13 18.49 19.05
C ASP A 109 0.93 19.56 18.72
N GLU A 110 2.20 19.18 18.78
CA GLU A 110 3.29 20.01 18.28
C GLU A 110 3.08 20.41 16.81
N GLU A 111 3.65 21.55 16.43
CA GLU A 111 3.46 22.09 15.09
C GLU A 111 4.04 21.15 14.02
N GLY A 112 3.15 20.54 13.24
CA GLY A 112 3.53 19.69 12.12
C GLY A 112 4.09 20.48 10.92
N LYS A 113 4.86 19.78 10.07
CA LYS A 113 5.51 20.36 8.87
C LYS A 113 4.55 21.10 7.95
N ARG A 114 3.30 20.65 7.81
CA ARG A 114 2.30 21.27 6.92
C ARG A 114 1.03 21.66 7.69
N CYS A 115 0.52 20.74 8.52
CA CYS A 115 -0.74 20.93 9.23
C CYS A 115 -0.53 21.36 10.69
N TRP A 116 -1.59 21.91 11.29
CA TRP A 116 -1.82 21.89 12.73
C TRP A 116 -2.69 20.68 13.06
N THR A 117 -2.41 19.95 14.14
CA THR A 117 -3.12 18.71 14.46
C THR A 117 -3.82 18.84 15.80
N ILE A 118 -5.12 18.53 15.84
CA ILE A 118 -5.92 18.45 17.08
C ILE A 118 -6.20 16.98 17.37
N GLU A 119 -5.75 16.51 18.52
CA GLU A 119 -5.97 15.14 19.02
C GLU A 119 -7.19 15.08 19.92
N TYR A 120 -8.23 14.39 19.47
CA TYR A 120 -9.40 14.14 20.31
C TYR A 120 -9.20 12.90 21.16
N ALA A 121 -9.46 13.05 22.46
CA ALA A 121 -9.41 11.94 23.40
C ALA A 121 -10.29 10.75 22.94
N THR A 122 -9.78 9.55 23.24
CA THR A 122 -10.50 8.30 22.99
C THR A 122 -11.58 8.10 24.05
N GLU A 123 -12.80 7.80 23.61
CA GLU A 123 -13.87 7.37 24.51
C GLU A 123 -14.01 5.84 24.42
N ASN A 124 -14.05 5.15 25.58
CA ASN A 124 -14.55 3.77 25.74
C ASN A 124 -14.18 2.77 24.62
N ASN A 125 -12.93 2.28 24.57
CA ASN A 125 -12.49 1.26 23.60
C ASN A 125 -12.75 1.60 22.11
N ARG A 126 -13.03 2.86 21.77
CA ARG A 126 -13.15 3.34 20.38
C ARG A 126 -11.80 3.89 19.88
N PRO A 127 -11.52 3.78 18.57
CA PRO A 127 -10.38 4.48 17.98
C PRO A 127 -10.50 5.99 18.20
N GLY A 128 -9.36 6.66 18.37
CA GLY A 128 -9.32 8.11 18.50
C GLY A 128 -9.55 8.79 17.16
N PHE A 129 -9.57 10.12 17.18
CA PHE A 129 -9.57 10.93 15.97
C PHE A 129 -8.50 11.99 16.11
N HIS A 130 -7.80 12.25 15.02
CA HIS A 130 -7.04 13.49 14.89
C HIS A 130 -7.61 14.30 13.74
N ILE A 131 -7.58 15.63 13.87
CA ILE A 131 -7.94 16.54 12.79
C ILE A 131 -6.68 17.25 12.35
N ASP A 132 -6.30 17.07 11.10
CA ASP A 132 -5.18 17.77 10.48
C ASP A 132 -5.71 18.97 9.71
N ILE A 133 -5.40 20.18 10.19
CA ILE A 133 -5.79 21.44 9.58
C ILE A 133 -4.62 21.97 8.75
N LEU A 134 -4.76 21.95 7.43
CA LEU A 134 -3.80 22.46 6.46
C LEU A 134 -4.06 23.95 6.16
N PRO A 135 -3.17 24.88 6.57
CA PRO A 135 -3.26 26.28 6.18
C PRO A 135 -2.94 26.45 4.71
N ALA A 136 -3.82 27.14 3.97
CA ALA A 136 -3.68 27.33 2.54
C ALA A 136 -4.15 28.71 2.07
N LEU A 137 -3.54 29.21 0.99
CA LEU A 137 -4.10 30.28 0.17
C LEU A 137 -4.55 29.73 -1.16
N LYS A 138 -5.51 30.40 -1.79
CA LYS A 138 -5.76 30.22 -3.21
C LYS A 138 -4.47 30.51 -4.01
N SER A 139 -4.08 29.58 -4.89
CA SER A 139 -2.96 29.79 -5.82
C SER A 139 -3.42 30.61 -7.03
N ASP A 140 -2.52 31.47 -7.53
CA ASP A 140 -2.69 32.18 -8.81
C ASP A 140 -2.07 31.41 -9.98
N GLU A 141 -1.31 30.36 -9.67
CA GLU A 141 -0.61 29.49 -10.61
C GLU A 141 -1.21 28.07 -10.63
N GLY A 142 -1.06 27.38 -11.76
CA GLY A 142 -1.50 25.99 -11.93
C GLY A 142 -2.90 25.85 -12.54
N THR A 143 -3.59 24.75 -12.20
CA THR A 143 -4.94 24.45 -12.69
C THR A 143 -6.02 24.99 -11.74
N LEU A 144 -7.28 24.80 -12.11
CA LEU A 144 -8.41 25.14 -11.25
C LEU A 144 -8.29 24.41 -9.90
N HIS A 145 -8.46 25.15 -8.81
CA HIS A 145 -8.39 24.71 -7.41
C HIS A 145 -6.98 24.44 -6.85
N ASN A 146 -5.91 24.81 -7.54
CA ASN A 146 -4.59 24.84 -6.92
C ASN A 146 -4.56 25.78 -5.71
N ILE A 147 -3.80 25.36 -4.69
CA ILE A 147 -3.58 26.10 -3.45
C ILE A 147 -2.10 26.15 -3.12
N ASP A 148 -1.69 27.27 -2.53
CA ASP A 148 -0.37 27.44 -1.91
C ASP A 148 -0.48 27.01 -0.46
N ILE A 149 0.38 26.08 -0.04
CA ILE A 149 0.37 25.48 1.29
C ILE A 149 1.68 25.79 2.01
N THR A 150 1.60 25.84 3.33
CA THR A 150 2.77 26.09 4.17
C THR A 150 3.60 24.82 4.35
N HIS A 151 4.93 24.97 4.39
CA HIS A 151 5.86 23.91 4.75
C HIS A 151 6.91 24.43 5.74
N LYS A 152 7.00 23.83 6.92
CA LYS A 152 7.98 24.14 7.95
C LYS A 152 9.05 23.06 8.00
N GLU A 153 10.30 23.48 7.89
CA GLU A 153 11.47 22.62 8.11
C GLU A 153 12.58 23.44 8.75
N ASN A 154 13.18 22.94 9.84
CA ASN A 154 14.24 23.63 10.59
C ASN A 154 13.90 25.09 10.96
N ASN A 155 12.66 25.34 11.40
CA ASN A 155 12.10 26.67 11.71
C ASN A 155 12.05 27.66 10.53
N VAL A 156 12.23 27.18 9.30
CA VAL A 156 12.01 27.96 8.08
C VAL A 156 10.67 27.58 7.48
N TYR A 157 9.86 28.60 7.17
CA TYR A 157 8.57 28.44 6.51
C TYR A 157 8.71 28.74 5.02
N THR A 158 8.36 27.77 4.18
CA THR A 158 8.37 27.90 2.73
C THR A 158 6.99 27.62 2.16
N TRP A 159 6.79 28.05 0.92
CA TRP A 159 5.63 27.67 0.14
C TRP A 159 5.86 26.31 -0.51
N SER A 160 4.82 25.49 -0.48
CA SER A 160 4.64 24.36 -1.37
C SER A 160 3.27 24.50 -2.02
N THR A 161 2.91 23.58 -2.91
CA THR A 161 1.65 23.68 -3.64
C THR A 161 0.94 22.35 -3.65
N SER A 162 -0.39 22.39 -3.72
CA SER A 162 -1.23 21.20 -3.81
C SER A 162 -2.54 21.50 -4.53
N ASN A 163 -3.34 20.47 -4.79
CA ASN A 163 -4.67 20.63 -5.38
C ASN A 163 -5.66 19.56 -4.86
N PRO A 164 -6.04 19.60 -3.57
CA PRO A 164 -6.88 18.57 -2.95
C PRO A 164 -8.33 18.57 -3.48
N LYS A 165 -8.87 19.74 -3.83
CA LYS A 165 -10.20 19.86 -4.48
C LYS A 165 -10.18 19.23 -5.88
N GLY A 166 -9.17 19.56 -6.69
CA GLY A 166 -8.97 18.97 -8.02
C GLY A 166 -8.77 17.46 -7.92
N TYR A 167 -7.92 16.98 -7.01
CA TYR A 167 -7.71 15.55 -6.79
C TYR A 167 -9.03 14.82 -6.44
N TYR A 168 -9.86 15.39 -5.56
CA TYR A 168 -11.19 14.83 -5.28
C TYR A 168 -12.08 14.77 -6.52
N LEU A 169 -12.12 15.84 -7.33
CA LEU A 169 -12.93 15.89 -8.55
C LEU A 169 -12.44 14.87 -9.58
N TRP A 170 -11.13 14.69 -9.71
CA TRP A 170 -10.52 13.66 -10.55
C TRP A 170 -10.87 12.25 -10.05
N PHE A 171 -10.75 11.97 -8.75
CA PHE A 171 -11.14 10.68 -8.21
C PHE A 171 -12.62 10.41 -8.44
N LYS A 172 -13.49 11.41 -8.24
CA LYS A 172 -14.93 11.31 -8.47
C LYS A 172 -15.27 11.09 -9.95
N SER A 173 -14.52 11.69 -10.88
CA SER A 173 -14.77 11.50 -12.32
C SER A 173 -14.41 10.09 -12.79
N LYS A 174 -13.47 9.43 -12.11
CA LYS A 174 -13.16 8.00 -12.28
C LYS A 174 -14.19 7.13 -11.56
N ASN A 175 -14.47 7.44 -10.29
CA ASN A 175 -15.39 6.70 -9.44
C ASN A 175 -16.85 7.20 -9.53
N THR A 176 -17.50 6.92 -10.66
CA THR A 176 -18.89 7.35 -10.87
C THR A 176 -19.88 6.49 -10.09
N TYR A 177 -20.95 7.12 -9.60
CA TYR A 177 -22.06 6.43 -8.95
C TYR A 177 -23.26 6.39 -9.89
N SER A 178 -23.84 5.21 -10.14
CA SER A 178 -25.15 5.14 -10.78
C SER A 178 -26.26 5.57 -9.80
N THR A 179 -27.37 6.07 -10.32
CA THR A 179 -28.54 6.43 -9.49
C THR A 179 -29.04 5.23 -8.68
N SER A 180 -29.12 4.05 -9.32
CA SER A 180 -29.54 2.82 -8.65
C SER A 180 -28.58 2.39 -7.54
N PHE A 181 -27.26 2.57 -7.73
CA PHE A 181 -26.27 2.31 -6.69
C PHE A 181 -26.46 3.24 -5.49
N ILE A 182 -26.64 4.55 -5.73
CA ILE A 182 -26.88 5.55 -4.68
C ILE A 182 -28.11 5.18 -3.86
N GLU A 183 -29.22 4.85 -4.52
CA GLU A 183 -30.48 4.50 -3.86
C GLU A 183 -30.35 3.20 -3.04
N SER A 184 -29.72 2.18 -3.61
CA SER A 184 -29.48 0.90 -2.94
C SER A 184 -28.64 1.09 -1.67
N GLN A 185 -27.50 1.77 -1.79
CA GLN A 185 -26.61 2.05 -0.65
C GLN A 185 -27.31 2.89 0.42
N ARG A 186 -28.02 3.93 0.01
CA ARG A 186 -28.77 4.81 0.93
C ARG A 186 -29.81 4.02 1.72
N ASN A 187 -30.61 3.22 1.03
CA ASN A 187 -31.67 2.42 1.66
C ASN A 187 -31.09 1.38 2.63
N ALA A 188 -30.01 0.69 2.24
CA ALA A 188 -29.36 -0.29 3.10
C ALA A 188 -28.82 0.34 4.40
N ILE A 189 -28.10 1.46 4.29
CA ILE A 189 -27.53 2.17 5.44
C ILE A 189 -28.64 2.75 6.33
N PHE A 190 -29.64 3.41 5.73
CA PHE A 190 -30.78 3.97 6.47
C PHE A 190 -31.52 2.90 7.26
N ASN A 191 -31.88 1.78 6.61
CA ASN A 191 -32.61 0.70 7.28
C ASN A 191 -31.83 0.05 8.43
N ALA A 192 -30.50 -0.05 8.30
CA ALA A 192 -29.64 -0.57 9.35
C ALA A 192 -29.35 0.44 10.49
N ASN A 193 -29.69 1.72 10.32
CA ASN A 193 -29.33 2.81 11.26
C ASN A 193 -30.49 3.80 11.46
N ARG A 194 -31.73 3.30 11.59
CA ARG A 194 -32.94 4.14 11.75
C ARG A 194 -32.94 4.99 13.02
N GLU A 195 -32.18 4.60 14.03
CA GLU A 195 -32.01 5.39 15.26
C GLU A 195 -31.05 6.59 15.06
N LEU A 196 -30.23 6.56 14.01
CA LEU A 196 -29.23 7.59 13.73
C LEU A 196 -29.70 8.63 12.71
N TYR A 197 -30.50 8.20 11.73
CA TYR A 197 -31.00 9.02 10.63
C TYR A 197 -32.53 9.03 10.67
N GLU A 198 -33.14 10.21 10.72
CA GLU A 198 -34.60 10.36 10.71
C GLU A 198 -35.16 10.12 9.31
N ARG A 199 -34.40 10.55 8.28
CA ARG A 199 -34.78 10.43 6.87
C ARG A 199 -33.65 9.83 6.04
N LYS A 200 -34.02 9.11 4.98
CA LYS A 200 -33.04 8.48 4.06
C LYS A 200 -32.11 9.52 3.40
N GLU A 201 -32.58 10.74 3.19
CA GLU A 201 -31.83 11.85 2.59
C GLU A 201 -30.64 12.30 3.45
N GLU A 202 -30.70 12.09 4.77
CA GLU A 202 -29.66 12.47 5.74
C GLU A 202 -28.45 11.54 5.68
N VAL A 203 -28.58 10.35 5.10
CA VAL A 203 -27.46 9.42 4.94
C VAL A 203 -26.39 10.07 4.03
N PRO A 204 -25.17 10.29 4.55
CA PRO A 204 -24.12 10.96 3.81
C PRO A 204 -23.57 10.07 2.69
N LYS A 205 -23.37 10.65 1.49
CA LYS A 205 -22.83 9.92 0.32
C LYS A 205 -21.42 9.39 0.57
N GLN A 206 -20.68 9.97 1.51
CA GLN A 206 -19.35 9.55 1.94
C GLN A 206 -19.34 8.20 2.66
N LEU A 207 -20.50 7.62 2.99
CA LEU A 207 -20.62 6.23 3.47
C LEU A 207 -20.87 5.21 2.34
N PHE A 208 -21.08 5.67 1.10
CA PHE A 208 -21.28 4.77 -0.03
C PHE A 208 -19.93 4.23 -0.52
N ARG A 209 -19.90 2.98 -0.99
CA ARG A 209 -18.67 2.26 -1.31
C ARG A 209 -18.79 1.48 -2.61
N THR A 210 -18.12 1.94 -3.67
CA THR A 210 -17.97 1.21 -4.94
C THR A 210 -16.88 0.14 -4.84
N SER A 211 -16.78 -0.72 -5.85
CA SER A 211 -15.68 -1.70 -5.97
C SER A 211 -14.30 -1.05 -5.86
N LEU A 212 -14.08 0.12 -6.48
CA LEU A 212 -12.83 0.86 -6.37
C LEU A 212 -12.53 1.28 -4.92
N GLN A 213 -13.49 1.91 -4.24
CA GLN A 213 -13.31 2.32 -2.84
C GLN A 213 -13.06 1.11 -1.94
N ARG A 214 -13.75 -0.01 -2.19
CA ARG A 214 -13.57 -1.27 -1.45
C ARG A 214 -12.18 -1.86 -1.65
N ALA A 215 -11.70 -1.92 -2.89
CA ALA A 215 -10.35 -2.40 -3.19
C ALA A 215 -9.29 -1.53 -2.48
N ILE A 216 -9.42 -0.20 -2.54
CA ILE A 216 -8.53 0.72 -1.85
C ILE A 216 -8.57 0.50 -0.33
N GLN A 217 -9.76 0.36 0.28
CA GLN A 217 -9.89 0.09 1.72
C GLN A 217 -9.21 -1.23 2.13
N ILE A 218 -9.40 -2.30 1.33
CA ILE A 218 -8.77 -3.60 1.57
C ILE A 218 -7.25 -3.49 1.48
N MET A 219 -6.72 -2.83 0.45
CA MET A 219 -5.28 -2.64 0.29
C MET A 219 -4.69 -1.78 1.42
N LYS A 220 -5.37 -0.69 1.82
CA LYS A 220 -4.96 0.11 2.98
C LYS A 220 -4.92 -0.74 4.25
N ARG A 221 -5.96 -1.55 4.52
CA ARG A 221 -5.96 -2.46 5.68
C ARG A 221 -4.83 -3.49 5.60
N HIS A 222 -4.64 -4.12 4.45
CA HIS A 222 -3.56 -5.09 4.24
C HIS A 222 -2.21 -4.46 4.55
N ARG A 223 -1.99 -3.23 4.06
CA ARG A 223 -0.81 -2.40 4.37
C ARG A 223 -0.70 -2.13 5.88
N ASP A 224 -1.77 -1.71 6.54
CA ASP A 224 -1.73 -1.42 7.98
C ASP A 224 -1.36 -2.66 8.81
N VAL A 225 -1.90 -3.84 8.47
CA VAL A 225 -1.52 -5.10 9.13
C VAL A 225 -0.07 -5.48 8.83
N HIS A 226 0.34 -5.41 7.57
CA HIS A 226 1.67 -5.82 7.15
C HIS A 226 2.79 -5.02 7.82
N PHE A 227 2.53 -3.73 8.07
CA PHE A 227 3.49 -2.80 8.65
C PHE A 227 3.37 -2.64 10.17
N VAL A 228 2.61 -3.51 10.85
CA VAL A 228 2.63 -3.54 12.32
C VAL A 228 4.05 -3.85 12.80
N ASN A 229 4.62 -2.94 13.59
CA ASN A 229 6.01 -3.00 14.07
C ASN A 229 7.07 -3.01 12.94
N LYS A 230 6.74 -2.51 11.75
CA LYS A 230 7.70 -2.30 10.66
C LYS A 230 7.75 -0.83 10.25
N ASP A 231 8.93 -0.37 9.86
CA ASP A 231 9.14 0.98 9.34
C ASP A 231 8.76 1.09 7.86
N PHE A 232 8.85 2.32 7.32
CA PHE A 232 8.72 2.61 5.88
C PHE A 232 7.35 2.29 5.26
N LYS A 233 6.28 2.32 6.08
CA LYS A 233 4.88 2.13 5.69
C LYS A 233 4.50 3.01 4.46
N PRO A 234 4.13 2.43 3.30
CA PRO A 234 3.83 3.20 2.08
C PRO A 234 2.60 4.08 2.26
N ILE A 235 2.61 5.36 1.88
CA ILE A 235 1.50 6.29 2.13
C ILE A 235 0.23 5.98 1.30
N SER A 236 -0.95 6.26 1.87
CA SER A 236 -2.26 5.90 1.28
C SER A 236 -2.54 6.57 -0.07
N ILE A 237 -1.99 7.77 -0.31
CA ILE A 237 -2.20 8.51 -1.56
C ILE A 237 -1.54 7.81 -2.76
N ILE A 238 -0.42 7.10 -2.55
CA ILE A 238 0.23 6.30 -3.60
C ILE A 238 -0.68 5.15 -4.03
N ILE A 239 -1.19 4.38 -3.05
CA ILE A 239 -2.11 3.26 -3.29
C ILE A 239 -3.35 3.77 -4.03
N THR A 240 -3.96 4.85 -3.52
CA THR A 240 -5.19 5.43 -4.07
C THR A 240 -4.98 5.92 -5.50
N THR A 241 -3.89 6.64 -5.76
CA THR A 241 -3.59 7.25 -7.06
C THR A 241 -3.32 6.19 -8.12
N ILE A 242 -2.40 5.26 -7.85
CA ILE A 242 -2.06 4.20 -8.79
C ILE A 242 -3.30 3.35 -9.09
N THR A 243 -4.03 2.88 -8.06
CA THR A 243 -5.23 2.05 -8.25
C THR A 243 -6.26 2.77 -9.13
N THR A 244 -6.54 4.04 -8.86
CA THR A 244 -7.54 4.82 -9.62
C THR A 244 -7.10 5.09 -11.06
N GLN A 245 -5.80 5.12 -11.34
CA GLN A 245 -5.30 5.30 -12.70
C GLN A 245 -5.34 4.01 -13.53
N VAL A 246 -5.11 2.86 -12.91
CA VAL A 246 -4.93 1.59 -13.64
C VAL A 246 -6.18 0.71 -13.69
N TYR A 247 -7.15 0.93 -12.79
CA TYR A 247 -8.31 0.05 -12.73
C TYR A 247 -9.27 0.23 -13.90
N ASN A 248 -10.00 -0.84 -14.23
CA ASN A 248 -11.14 -0.79 -15.14
C ASN A 248 -12.45 -0.53 -14.37
N ALA A 249 -13.29 0.39 -14.84
CA ALA A 249 -14.55 0.77 -14.19
C ALA A 249 -15.55 -0.39 -14.00
N GLU A 250 -15.48 -1.42 -14.83
CA GLU A 250 -16.34 -2.61 -14.74
C GLU A 250 -15.79 -3.69 -13.80
N SER A 251 -14.55 -3.53 -13.32
CA SER A 251 -13.90 -4.54 -12.52
C SER A 251 -14.48 -4.67 -11.12
N ASN A 252 -14.51 -5.91 -10.62
CA ASN A 252 -14.85 -6.21 -9.24
C ASN A 252 -13.64 -6.00 -8.30
N ILE A 253 -13.83 -6.21 -6.99
CA ILE A 253 -12.79 -5.89 -6.00
C ILE A 253 -11.51 -6.70 -6.22
N VAL A 254 -11.63 -7.99 -6.52
CA VAL A 254 -10.48 -8.88 -6.74
C VAL A 254 -9.69 -8.43 -7.97
N GLU A 255 -10.39 -8.14 -9.06
CA GLU A 255 -9.80 -7.69 -10.32
C GLU A 255 -9.07 -6.35 -10.17
N ILE A 256 -9.63 -5.41 -9.41
CA ILE A 256 -8.98 -4.11 -9.15
C ILE A 256 -7.68 -4.29 -8.36
N ILE A 257 -7.66 -5.17 -7.36
CA ILE A 257 -6.45 -5.50 -6.58
C ILE A 257 -5.41 -6.16 -7.50
N ASP A 258 -5.83 -7.13 -8.32
CA ASP A 258 -4.95 -7.81 -9.28
C ASP A 258 -4.37 -6.80 -10.31
N GLN A 259 -5.17 -5.86 -10.82
CA GLN A 259 -4.73 -4.80 -11.73
C GLN A 259 -3.67 -3.90 -11.07
N PHE A 260 -3.89 -3.45 -9.84
CA PHE A 260 -2.93 -2.65 -9.08
C PHE A 260 -1.60 -3.40 -8.88
N VAL A 261 -1.66 -4.63 -8.39
CA VAL A 261 -0.48 -5.45 -8.10
C VAL A 261 0.31 -5.77 -9.38
N ASN A 262 -0.38 -6.22 -10.44
CA ASN A 262 0.26 -6.56 -11.69
C ASN A 262 0.91 -5.33 -12.33
N TYR A 263 0.25 -4.17 -12.27
CA TYR A 263 0.83 -2.92 -12.72
C TYR A 263 2.10 -2.59 -11.92
N ALA A 264 2.01 -2.43 -10.60
CA ALA A 264 3.14 -2.01 -9.77
C ALA A 264 4.35 -2.96 -9.89
N LEU A 265 4.10 -4.28 -9.88
CA LEU A 265 5.17 -5.28 -9.96
C LEU A 265 5.78 -5.38 -11.37
N SER A 266 4.99 -5.28 -12.44
CA SER A 266 5.56 -5.28 -13.80
C SER A 266 6.43 -4.05 -14.07
N ARG A 267 6.06 -2.88 -13.51
CA ARG A 267 6.90 -1.67 -13.55
C ARG A 267 8.24 -1.90 -12.83
N ASN A 268 8.19 -2.49 -11.63
CA ASN A 268 9.39 -2.81 -10.86
C ASN A 268 10.30 -3.83 -11.55
N GLU A 269 9.71 -4.92 -12.05
CA GLU A 269 10.41 -5.98 -12.78
C GLU A 269 11.10 -5.41 -14.02
N PHE A 270 10.37 -4.63 -14.83
CA PHE A 270 10.92 -3.98 -16.01
C PHE A 270 12.09 -3.07 -15.66
N LEU A 271 11.96 -2.27 -14.59
CA LEU A 271 13.01 -1.36 -14.16
C LEU A 271 14.28 -2.10 -13.69
N ILE A 272 14.14 -3.17 -12.90
CA ILE A 272 15.29 -3.95 -12.42
C ILE A 272 15.99 -4.64 -13.60
N LYS A 273 15.21 -5.23 -14.53
CA LYS A 273 15.73 -5.95 -15.71
C LYS A 273 16.45 -5.03 -16.69
N ASN A 274 15.90 -3.85 -16.95
CA ASN A 274 16.35 -2.98 -18.05
C ASN A 274 17.14 -1.75 -17.57
N GLY A 275 17.04 -1.36 -16.30
CA GLY A 275 17.68 -0.15 -15.77
C GLY A 275 16.94 1.16 -16.10
N TYR A 276 15.83 1.09 -16.82
CA TYR A 276 14.97 2.23 -17.15
C TYR A 276 13.50 1.85 -17.09
N LEU A 277 12.62 2.84 -17.15
CA LEU A 277 11.17 2.64 -17.14
C LEU A 277 10.50 3.52 -18.20
N ASN A 278 9.65 2.94 -19.05
CA ASN A 278 8.91 3.69 -20.06
C ASN A 278 7.92 4.63 -19.39
N LYS A 279 7.88 5.91 -19.79
CA LYS A 279 7.01 6.91 -19.14
C LYS A 279 5.53 6.60 -19.38
N ASP A 280 4.74 6.49 -18.31
CA ASP A 280 3.27 6.37 -18.37
C ASP A 280 2.53 7.42 -17.54
N ASN A 281 3.25 8.28 -16.80
CA ASN A 281 2.72 9.31 -15.90
C ASN A 281 1.91 8.77 -14.71
N ILE A 282 2.10 7.50 -14.34
CA ILE A 282 1.46 6.89 -13.17
C ILE A 282 2.51 6.54 -12.11
N LEU A 283 3.52 5.75 -12.50
CA LEU A 283 4.65 5.35 -11.67
C LEU A 283 5.89 5.32 -12.57
N ASP A 284 6.65 6.39 -12.56
CA ASP A 284 7.81 6.57 -13.42
C ASP A 284 9.13 6.58 -12.64
N TYR A 285 10.22 6.34 -13.36
CA TYR A 285 11.58 6.44 -12.84
C TYR A 285 12.48 7.07 -13.90
N SER A 286 13.04 8.25 -13.60
CA SER A 286 13.94 8.97 -14.50
C SER A 286 15.00 9.72 -13.71
N ASN A 287 16.22 9.81 -14.26
CA ASN A 287 17.34 10.54 -13.65
C ASN A 287 17.60 10.15 -12.17
N GLY A 288 17.49 8.86 -11.85
CA GLY A 288 17.68 8.37 -10.48
C GLY A 288 16.53 8.66 -9.51
N LYS A 289 15.38 9.16 -9.99
CA LYS A 289 14.25 9.60 -9.15
C LYS A 289 12.96 8.89 -9.53
N TRP A 290 12.21 8.47 -8.52
CA TRP A 290 10.83 8.03 -8.62
C TRP A 290 9.88 9.20 -8.77
N LEU A 291 8.89 9.06 -9.67
CA LEU A 291 7.81 10.01 -9.86
C LEU A 291 6.45 9.32 -9.85
N ILE A 292 5.58 9.76 -8.95
CA ILE A 292 4.15 9.46 -8.95
C ILE A 292 3.45 10.83 -8.98
N PRO A 293 3.16 11.39 -10.15
CA PRO A 293 2.66 12.75 -10.26
C PRO A 293 1.23 12.86 -9.71
N ASN A 294 0.90 14.01 -9.13
CA ASN A 294 -0.49 14.35 -8.89
C ASN A 294 -1.24 14.48 -10.24
N PRO A 295 -2.27 13.66 -10.51
CA PRO A 295 -2.93 13.61 -11.82
C PRO A 295 -3.65 14.91 -12.23
N VAL A 296 -3.85 15.85 -11.29
CA VAL A 296 -4.49 17.15 -11.59
C VAL A 296 -3.52 18.31 -11.70
N ASP A 297 -2.23 18.05 -11.52
CA ASP A 297 -1.17 19.06 -11.49
C ASP A 297 -0.38 19.15 -12.81
N TYR A 298 -1.09 19.07 -13.93
CA TYR A 298 -0.46 18.95 -15.25
C TYR A 298 -0.09 20.30 -15.90
N ALA A 299 -0.63 21.43 -15.41
CA ALA A 299 -0.36 22.75 -16.00
C ALA A 299 0.99 23.34 -15.58
N ARG A 300 1.62 22.82 -14.53
CA ARG A 300 2.95 23.26 -14.08
C ARG A 300 4.09 22.55 -14.83
N PRO A 301 5.28 23.19 -14.90
CA PRO A 301 6.50 22.52 -15.36
C PRO A 301 6.75 21.22 -14.59
N GLU A 302 7.25 20.17 -15.25
CA GLU A 302 7.44 18.85 -14.64
C GLU A 302 8.30 18.88 -13.35
N SER A 303 9.29 19.77 -13.29
CA SER A 303 10.14 19.99 -12.12
C SER A 303 9.41 20.55 -10.90
N GLU A 304 8.23 21.13 -11.09
CA GLU A 304 7.43 21.80 -10.05
C GLU A 304 6.13 21.04 -9.74
N ARG A 305 5.85 19.95 -10.45
CA ARG A 305 4.67 19.14 -10.21
C ARG A 305 4.78 18.40 -8.89
N GLU A 306 3.66 18.32 -8.18
CA GLU A 306 3.57 17.53 -6.96
C GLU A 306 3.86 16.06 -7.26
N ASN A 307 4.85 15.51 -6.56
CA ASN A 307 5.28 14.12 -6.68
C ASN A 307 5.00 13.38 -5.37
N PHE A 308 4.05 12.44 -5.38
CA PHE A 308 3.72 11.65 -4.19
C PHE A 308 4.83 10.67 -3.78
N ALA A 309 5.84 10.44 -4.62
CA ALA A 309 7.03 9.66 -4.32
C ALA A 309 8.24 10.53 -3.91
N ASP A 310 8.06 11.81 -3.61
CA ASP A 310 9.14 12.74 -3.22
C ASP A 310 10.05 12.17 -2.11
N LYS A 311 9.46 11.59 -1.06
CA LYS A 311 10.19 10.98 0.05
C LYS A 311 10.96 9.72 -0.36
N TRP A 312 10.53 8.99 -1.39
CA TRP A 312 11.29 7.82 -1.90
C TRP A 312 12.64 8.23 -2.46
N ASN A 313 12.75 9.46 -2.96
CA ASN A 313 13.99 10.02 -3.50
C ASN A 313 14.96 10.49 -2.40
N ILE A 314 14.49 10.59 -1.16
CA ILE A 314 15.29 10.92 0.03
C ILE A 314 15.66 9.64 0.78
N GLU A 315 14.69 8.73 0.94
CA GLU A 315 14.85 7.45 1.64
C GLU A 315 14.35 6.30 0.74
N SER A 316 15.29 5.65 0.06
CA SER A 316 15.01 4.59 -0.92
C SER A 316 14.36 3.35 -0.32
N LYS A 317 14.49 3.12 1.00
CA LYS A 317 13.80 2.03 1.71
C LYS A 317 12.28 2.14 1.60
N LEU A 318 11.71 3.34 1.41
CA LEU A 318 10.27 3.52 1.21
C LEU A 318 9.78 2.88 -0.08
N ALA A 319 10.53 3.03 -1.18
CA ALA A 319 10.19 2.38 -2.46
C ALA A 319 10.32 0.85 -2.35
N ASN A 320 11.40 0.37 -1.72
CA ASN A 320 11.61 -1.06 -1.51
C ASN A 320 10.47 -1.68 -0.68
N ALA A 321 10.10 -1.04 0.42
CA ALA A 321 8.98 -1.48 1.27
C ALA A 321 7.65 -1.49 0.51
N PHE A 322 7.41 -0.54 -0.39
CA PHE A 322 6.22 -0.54 -1.25
C PHE A 322 6.18 -1.75 -2.18
N PHE A 323 7.26 -2.04 -2.91
CA PHE A 323 7.29 -3.18 -3.83
C PHE A 323 7.28 -4.53 -3.10
N GLU A 324 7.97 -4.66 -1.96
CA GLU A 324 7.88 -5.84 -1.09
C GLU A 324 6.43 -6.07 -0.63
N TRP A 325 5.75 -5.02 -0.20
CA TRP A 325 4.35 -5.08 0.19
C TRP A 325 3.43 -5.47 -0.98
N CYS A 326 3.67 -4.95 -2.19
CA CYS A 326 2.94 -5.36 -3.40
C CYS A 326 3.12 -6.86 -3.69
N GLN A 327 4.32 -7.41 -3.52
CA GLN A 327 4.56 -8.85 -3.64
C GLN A 327 3.81 -9.64 -2.57
N GLN A 328 3.80 -9.16 -1.31
CA GLN A 328 3.02 -9.79 -0.25
C GLN A 328 1.52 -9.78 -0.57
N LEU A 329 1.00 -8.64 -1.01
CA LEU A 329 -0.41 -8.50 -1.41
C LEU A 329 -0.76 -9.47 -2.55
N LYS A 330 0.14 -9.66 -3.53
CA LYS A 330 -0.03 -10.67 -4.60
C LYS A 330 -0.14 -12.09 -4.06
N ARG A 331 0.75 -12.47 -3.13
CA ARG A 331 0.73 -13.81 -2.51
C ARG A 331 -0.54 -14.03 -1.72
N ASP A 332 -0.97 -13.04 -0.96
CA ASP A 332 -2.14 -13.13 -0.09
C ASP A 332 -3.46 -13.14 -0.88
N ILE A 333 -3.58 -12.30 -1.93
CA ILE A 333 -4.76 -12.36 -2.82
C ILE A 333 -4.84 -13.69 -3.60
N ASN A 334 -3.71 -14.25 -4.01
CA ASN A 334 -3.68 -15.57 -4.66
C ASN A 334 -4.03 -16.69 -3.67
N SER A 335 -3.47 -16.65 -2.46
CA SER A 335 -3.80 -17.58 -1.38
C SER A 335 -5.28 -17.53 -1.03
N PHE A 336 -5.87 -16.34 -1.01
CA PHE A 336 -7.31 -16.15 -0.84
C PHE A 336 -8.14 -16.74 -1.98
N LYS A 337 -7.77 -16.46 -3.23
CA LYS A 337 -8.44 -17.01 -4.41
C LYS A 337 -8.41 -18.55 -4.39
N LYS A 338 -7.30 -19.14 -3.95
CA LYS A 338 -7.08 -20.58 -3.87
C LYS A 338 -7.81 -21.24 -2.70
N SER A 339 -7.68 -20.66 -1.49
CA SER A 339 -8.31 -21.20 -0.28
C SER A 339 -9.80 -20.94 -0.19
N GLY A 340 -10.31 -19.85 -0.78
CA GLY A 340 -11.67 -19.38 -0.54
C GLY A 340 -11.94 -18.93 0.91
N LEU A 341 -10.88 -18.68 1.71
CA LEU A 341 -10.96 -18.19 3.09
C LEU A 341 -10.31 -16.82 3.21
N SER A 342 -11.03 -15.85 3.79
CA SER A 342 -10.54 -14.48 3.97
C SER A 342 -9.30 -14.38 4.84
N ASP A 343 -9.05 -15.36 5.71
CA ASP A 343 -7.87 -15.39 6.59
C ASP A 343 -6.56 -15.38 5.79
N SER A 344 -6.58 -15.94 4.58
CA SER A 344 -5.44 -15.95 3.66
C SER A 344 -5.07 -14.56 3.13
N LEU A 345 -5.97 -13.56 3.23
CA LEU A 345 -5.65 -12.15 2.92
C LEU A 345 -4.96 -11.43 4.07
N ASP A 346 -4.90 -12.04 5.24
CA ASP A 346 -4.30 -11.47 6.45
C ASP A 346 -4.85 -10.08 6.86
N LEU A 347 -6.13 -9.81 6.62
CA LEU A 347 -6.74 -8.51 6.99
C LEU A 347 -7.01 -8.38 8.50
N LYS A 348 -6.78 -9.45 9.28
CA LYS A 348 -7.04 -9.55 10.73
C LYS A 348 -8.46 -9.14 11.11
N THR A 349 -9.43 -9.57 10.30
CA THR A 349 -10.86 -9.42 10.54
C THR A 349 -11.48 -10.75 10.97
N LYS A 350 -12.81 -10.80 11.13
CA LYS A 350 -13.52 -12.07 11.28
C LYS A 350 -13.31 -12.92 10.01
N SER A 351 -13.17 -14.24 10.18
CA SER A 351 -13.03 -15.18 9.06
C SER A 351 -14.35 -15.32 8.29
N PHE A 352 -14.24 -15.35 6.95
CA PHE A 352 -15.33 -15.54 5.99
C PHE A 352 -14.91 -16.53 4.90
N GLY A 353 -15.90 -17.25 4.37
CA GLY A 353 -15.72 -18.31 3.38
C GLY A 353 -15.91 -19.70 3.97
N THR A 354 -15.93 -20.72 3.11
CA THR A 354 -16.19 -22.13 3.48
C THR A 354 -15.06 -23.06 3.05
N GLY A 355 -13.92 -22.51 2.64
CA GLY A 355 -12.79 -23.30 2.19
C GLY A 355 -11.90 -23.81 3.32
N GLU A 356 -10.68 -24.21 2.98
CA GLU A 356 -9.68 -24.72 3.91
C GLU A 356 -8.49 -23.77 4.01
N LYS A 357 -7.71 -23.88 5.09
CA LYS A 357 -6.46 -23.11 5.21
C LYS A 357 -5.54 -23.40 4.01
N VAL A 358 -4.92 -22.34 3.49
CA VAL A 358 -4.14 -22.42 2.24
C VAL A 358 -2.97 -23.39 2.33
N ASP A 359 -2.31 -23.51 3.49
CA ASP A 359 -1.24 -24.47 3.74
C ASP A 359 -1.70 -25.93 3.53
N LYS A 360 -2.88 -26.28 4.04
CA LYS A 360 -3.48 -27.61 3.85
C LYS A 360 -3.84 -27.88 2.39
N VAL A 361 -4.36 -26.87 1.69
CA VAL A 361 -4.66 -26.98 0.25
C VAL A 361 -3.38 -27.26 -0.53
N LEU A 362 -2.33 -26.48 -0.28
CA LEU A 362 -1.04 -26.64 -0.95
C LEU A 362 -0.38 -27.99 -0.64
N ILE A 363 -0.39 -28.46 0.62
CA ILE A 363 0.18 -29.77 0.97
C ILE A 363 -0.53 -30.89 0.20
N LYS A 364 -1.88 -30.90 0.19
CA LYS A 364 -2.67 -31.91 -0.55
C LYS A 364 -2.38 -31.91 -2.05
N GLU A 365 -2.28 -30.74 -2.66
CA GLU A 365 -1.95 -30.62 -4.09
C GLU A 365 -0.53 -31.11 -4.36
N THR A 366 0.42 -30.75 -3.50
CA THR A 366 1.81 -31.17 -3.65
C THR A 366 1.96 -32.69 -3.50
N ASP A 367 1.28 -33.30 -2.51
CA ASP A 367 1.25 -34.75 -2.34
C ASP A 367 0.69 -35.46 -3.59
N LYS A 368 -0.40 -34.93 -4.15
CA LYS A 368 -1.01 -35.46 -5.37
C LYS A 368 -0.07 -35.38 -6.58
N ILE A 369 0.72 -34.32 -6.71
CA ILE A 369 1.74 -34.21 -7.76
C ILE A 369 2.80 -35.32 -7.59
N LEU A 370 3.29 -35.52 -6.37
CA LEU A 370 4.30 -36.54 -6.06
C LEU A 370 3.79 -37.97 -6.25
N GLU A 371 2.49 -38.23 -6.03
CA GLU A 371 1.86 -39.55 -6.23
C GLU A 371 1.68 -39.89 -7.71
N ASN A 372 1.35 -38.90 -8.54
CA ASN A 372 1.04 -39.13 -9.96
C ASN A 372 2.29 -39.34 -10.86
N GLY A 373 3.50 -39.27 -10.30
CA GLY A 373 4.75 -39.50 -11.03
C GLY A 373 4.99 -38.52 -12.19
N ILE A 374 4.31 -37.38 -12.19
CA ILE A 374 4.52 -36.32 -13.18
C ILE A 374 5.92 -35.77 -12.91
N GLY A 375 6.83 -35.90 -13.89
CA GLY A 375 8.22 -35.46 -13.78
C GLY A 375 8.32 -34.03 -13.25
N ILE A 376 9.30 -33.78 -12.40
CA ILE A 376 9.50 -32.47 -11.73
C ILE A 376 10.05 -31.48 -12.77
N SER A 377 9.18 -30.90 -13.59
CA SER A 377 9.50 -29.69 -14.36
C SER A 377 9.43 -28.46 -13.46
N SER A 378 10.04 -27.35 -13.87
CA SER A 378 10.02 -26.07 -13.13
C SER A 378 8.60 -25.59 -12.76
N SER A 379 7.60 -25.92 -13.58
CA SER A 379 6.18 -25.65 -13.31
C SER A 379 5.58 -26.41 -12.11
N ASN A 380 6.15 -27.56 -11.74
CA ASN A 380 5.59 -28.50 -10.75
C ASN A 380 6.13 -28.27 -9.32
N ASN A 381 6.95 -27.23 -9.12
CA ASN A 381 7.46 -26.81 -7.81
C ASN A 381 6.70 -25.62 -7.21
N ARG A 382 5.70 -25.07 -7.92
CA ARG A 382 5.04 -23.83 -7.52
C ARG A 382 4.39 -23.93 -6.14
N GLU A 383 3.69 -25.03 -5.86
CA GLU A 383 3.04 -25.27 -4.58
C GLU A 383 4.05 -25.35 -3.43
N LEU A 384 5.20 -26.00 -3.64
CA LEU A 384 6.28 -26.03 -2.66
C LEU A 384 6.87 -24.64 -2.43
N LEU A 385 7.11 -23.84 -3.48
CA LEU A 385 7.60 -22.47 -3.35
C LEU A 385 6.59 -21.58 -2.60
N GLU A 386 5.29 -21.74 -2.86
CA GLU A 386 4.22 -21.07 -2.12
C GLU A 386 4.21 -21.49 -0.63
N LEU A 387 4.42 -22.78 -0.32
CA LEU A 387 4.58 -23.27 1.06
C LEU A 387 5.82 -22.68 1.76
N ILE A 388 6.94 -22.52 1.05
CA ILE A 388 8.14 -21.86 1.59
C ILE A 388 7.82 -20.39 1.92
N HIS A 389 7.11 -19.67 1.06
CA HIS A 389 6.66 -18.31 1.38
C HIS A 389 5.81 -18.26 2.66
N LEU A 390 4.82 -19.15 2.79
CA LEU A 390 4.01 -19.25 4.00
C LEU A 390 4.87 -19.57 5.24
N GLY A 391 5.91 -20.40 5.09
CA GLY A 391 6.84 -20.73 6.17
C GLY A 391 7.65 -19.51 6.63
N ILE A 392 8.17 -18.73 5.67
CA ILE A 392 8.92 -17.48 5.97
C ILE A 392 7.99 -16.47 6.65
N GLU A 393 6.72 -16.44 6.28
CA GLU A 393 5.70 -15.54 6.83
C GLU A 393 5.14 -16.00 8.18
N GLY A 394 5.55 -17.18 8.67
CA GLY A 394 5.01 -17.77 9.91
C GLY A 394 3.54 -18.19 9.81
N LYS A 395 3.04 -18.41 8.58
CA LYS A 395 1.66 -18.85 8.29
C LYS A 395 1.52 -20.37 8.21
N THR A 396 2.63 -21.10 8.17
CA THR A 396 2.67 -22.57 8.27
C THR A 396 3.90 -23.03 9.06
N GLU A 397 3.81 -24.22 9.64
CA GLU A 397 4.94 -24.86 10.32
C GLU A 397 5.97 -25.36 9.30
N TRP A 398 7.26 -25.28 9.66
CA TRP A 398 8.34 -25.65 8.75
C TRP A 398 8.51 -27.16 8.54
N GLU A 399 8.09 -27.99 9.50
CA GLU A 399 8.39 -29.43 9.43
C GLU A 399 7.64 -30.14 8.29
N PRO A 400 6.33 -29.92 8.06
CA PRO A 400 5.66 -30.46 6.88
C PRO A 400 6.27 -29.99 5.55
N VAL A 401 6.73 -28.72 5.50
CA VAL A 401 7.38 -28.16 4.29
C VAL A 401 8.73 -28.83 4.05
N LYS A 402 9.49 -29.10 5.11
CA LYS A 402 10.78 -29.81 5.04
C LYS A 402 10.61 -31.25 4.58
N GLU A 403 9.68 -32.00 5.18
CA GLU A 403 9.39 -33.39 4.81
C GLU A 403 8.97 -33.50 3.33
N LEU A 404 8.19 -32.53 2.85
CA LEU A 404 7.79 -32.45 1.45
C LEU A 404 9.00 -32.21 0.53
N ALA A 405 9.88 -31.28 0.87
CA ALA A 405 11.11 -31.02 0.12
C ALA A 405 12.06 -32.23 0.10
N GLU A 406 12.18 -32.97 1.21
CA GLU A 406 12.95 -34.23 1.28
C GLU A 406 12.36 -35.28 0.34
N ARG A 407 11.03 -35.45 0.33
CA ARG A 407 10.35 -36.36 -0.61
C ARG A 407 10.55 -35.95 -2.07
N TYR A 408 10.51 -34.66 -2.39
CA TYR A 408 10.85 -34.14 -3.72
C TYR A 408 12.27 -34.53 -4.11
N TYR A 409 13.24 -34.31 -3.22
CA TYR A 409 14.64 -34.66 -3.46
C TYR A 409 14.83 -36.16 -3.72
N HIS A 410 14.17 -37.02 -2.94
CA HIS A 410 14.27 -38.48 -3.12
C HIS A 410 13.61 -38.97 -4.41
N LYS A 411 12.51 -38.35 -4.84
CA LYS A 411 11.80 -38.71 -6.08
C LYS A 411 12.35 -38.04 -7.34
N ALA A 412 13.17 -37.00 -7.20
CA ALA A 412 13.74 -36.30 -8.35
C ALA A 412 14.72 -37.16 -9.14
N ASP A 413 14.54 -37.13 -10.46
CA ASP A 413 15.47 -37.71 -11.42
C ASP A 413 16.85 -37.05 -11.29
N GLU A 414 17.89 -37.82 -11.58
CA GLU A 414 19.27 -37.32 -11.57
C GLU A 414 19.48 -36.15 -12.55
N GLY A 415 20.48 -35.32 -12.27
CA GLY A 415 20.77 -34.11 -13.03
C GLY A 415 20.03 -32.88 -12.52
N GLU A 416 19.50 -32.06 -13.43
CA GLU A 416 18.96 -30.73 -13.12
C GLU A 416 17.80 -30.77 -12.10
N SER A 417 16.89 -31.73 -12.25
CA SER A 417 15.75 -31.91 -11.33
C SER A 417 16.20 -32.16 -9.89
N LYS A 418 17.21 -33.02 -9.70
CA LYS A 418 17.86 -33.27 -8.42
C LYS A 418 18.47 -32.00 -7.82
N ASP A 419 19.17 -31.23 -8.66
CA ASP A 419 19.85 -30.01 -8.25
C ASP A 419 18.84 -28.90 -7.86
N VAL A 420 17.71 -28.77 -8.56
CA VAL A 420 16.60 -27.88 -8.16
C VAL A 420 16.03 -28.31 -6.80
N ALA A 421 15.80 -29.61 -6.58
CA ALA A 421 15.31 -30.11 -5.31
C ALA A 421 16.30 -29.85 -4.16
N LYS A 422 17.62 -29.99 -4.41
CA LYS A 422 18.67 -29.62 -3.44
C LYS A 422 18.62 -28.14 -3.08
N VAL A 423 18.53 -27.25 -4.08
CA VAL A 423 18.41 -25.80 -3.84
C VAL A 423 17.18 -25.50 -2.97
N ASN A 424 16.03 -26.12 -3.27
CA ASN A 424 14.81 -25.98 -2.48
C ASN A 424 14.97 -26.47 -1.03
N TYR A 425 15.64 -27.61 -0.83
CA TYR A 425 15.96 -28.13 0.48
C TYR A 425 16.86 -27.15 1.29
N TYR A 426 17.93 -26.65 0.68
CA TYR A 426 18.86 -25.75 1.35
C TYR A 426 18.26 -24.37 1.65
N GLN A 427 17.40 -23.82 0.78
CA GLN A 427 16.75 -22.54 1.08
C GLN A 427 15.81 -22.65 2.29
N ILE A 428 15.13 -23.79 2.47
CA ILE A 428 14.29 -24.04 3.66
C ILE A 428 15.16 -23.98 4.91
N ALA A 429 16.31 -24.66 4.91
CA ALA A 429 17.24 -24.62 6.04
C ALA A 429 17.75 -23.19 6.30
N ARG A 430 18.09 -22.44 5.26
CA ARG A 430 18.60 -21.06 5.36
C ARG A 430 17.55 -20.10 5.93
N HIS A 431 16.31 -20.16 5.44
CA HIS A 431 15.18 -19.36 5.92
C HIS A 431 14.78 -19.69 7.37
N ARG A 432 15.06 -20.91 7.83
CA ARG A 432 14.93 -21.30 9.25
C ARG A 432 16.07 -20.76 10.14
N GLY A 433 16.98 -19.95 9.60
CA GLY A 433 18.12 -19.39 10.34
C GLY A 433 19.25 -20.38 10.60
N LYS A 434 19.29 -21.53 9.91
CA LYS A 434 20.39 -22.49 10.09
C LYS A 434 21.63 -22.05 9.32
N SER A 435 22.79 -22.21 9.97
CA SER A 435 24.09 -22.15 9.30
C SER A 435 24.35 -23.47 8.55
N PHE A 436 24.96 -23.39 7.38
CA PHE A 436 25.40 -24.58 6.64
C PHE A 436 26.68 -25.15 7.26
N SER A 437 26.74 -26.48 7.37
CA SER A 437 27.99 -27.19 7.63
C SER A 437 28.93 -27.10 6.44
N GLU A 438 30.18 -27.50 6.61
CA GLU A 438 31.16 -27.55 5.50
C GLU A 438 30.71 -28.53 4.40
N GLU A 439 30.10 -29.67 4.76
CA GLU A 439 29.56 -30.62 3.79
C GLU A 439 28.39 -30.01 2.99
N ALA A 440 27.48 -29.29 3.66
CA ALA A 440 26.37 -28.63 2.98
C ALA A 440 26.86 -27.51 2.05
N ARG A 441 27.90 -26.76 2.45
CA ARG A 441 28.54 -25.76 1.59
C ARG A 441 29.21 -26.40 0.38
N ALA A 442 29.93 -27.51 0.58
CA ALA A 442 30.56 -28.25 -0.50
C ALA A 442 29.51 -28.77 -1.51
N ASP A 443 28.39 -29.33 -1.03
CA ASP A 443 27.32 -29.81 -1.92
C ASP A 443 26.66 -28.66 -2.71
N ILE A 444 26.44 -27.49 -2.10
CA ILE A 444 25.95 -26.30 -2.82
C ILE A 444 26.97 -25.84 -3.88
N MET A 445 28.26 -25.86 -3.57
CA MET A 445 29.32 -25.51 -4.52
C MET A 445 29.41 -26.52 -5.67
N ASP A 446 29.19 -27.80 -5.40
CA ASP A 446 29.14 -28.85 -6.43
C ASP A 446 27.94 -28.65 -7.37
N VAL A 447 26.76 -28.31 -6.84
CA VAL A 447 25.59 -27.90 -7.65
C VAL A 447 25.94 -26.71 -8.55
N LEU A 448 26.58 -25.67 -7.98
CA LEU A 448 27.00 -24.49 -8.72
C LEU A 448 28.01 -24.85 -9.83
N SER A 449 28.98 -25.72 -9.54
CA SER A 449 30.00 -26.12 -10.51
C SER A 449 29.41 -26.89 -11.69
N ARG A 450 28.43 -27.77 -11.45
CA ARG A 450 27.74 -28.52 -12.53
C ARG A 450 26.87 -27.62 -13.40
N ASN A 451 26.29 -26.57 -12.82
CA ASN A 451 25.29 -25.72 -13.48
C ASN A 451 25.76 -24.27 -13.70
N ASN A 452 27.07 -24.04 -13.80
CA ASN A 452 27.66 -22.70 -13.89
C ASN A 452 27.25 -21.88 -15.13
N ASN A 453 26.69 -22.55 -16.15
CA ASN A 453 26.19 -21.94 -17.37
C ASN A 453 24.73 -21.45 -17.25
N SER A 454 23.98 -21.81 -16.19
CA SER A 454 22.64 -21.28 -15.95
C SER A 454 22.69 -20.14 -14.94
N ALA A 455 22.18 -18.96 -15.33
CA ALA A 455 22.17 -17.80 -14.45
C ALA A 455 21.24 -18.01 -13.26
N SER A 456 20.19 -18.84 -13.39
CA SER A 456 19.34 -19.23 -12.26
C SER A 456 20.09 -20.00 -11.18
N PHE A 457 20.85 -21.04 -11.54
CA PHE A 457 21.65 -21.79 -10.57
C PHE A 457 22.77 -20.94 -9.97
N VAL A 458 23.43 -20.12 -10.79
CA VAL A 458 24.42 -19.15 -10.31
C VAL A 458 23.79 -18.23 -9.26
N LEU A 459 22.64 -17.63 -9.53
CA LEU A 459 21.95 -16.75 -8.58
C LEU A 459 21.54 -17.51 -7.31
N CYS A 460 20.83 -18.63 -7.45
CA CYS A 460 20.28 -19.39 -6.33
C CYS A 460 21.37 -19.91 -5.38
N CYS A 461 22.47 -20.47 -5.89
CA CYS A 461 23.57 -20.94 -5.06
C CYS A 461 24.26 -19.78 -4.34
N ASN A 462 24.48 -18.65 -5.03
CA ASN A 462 25.08 -17.47 -4.42
C ASN A 462 24.15 -16.81 -3.37
N LEU A 463 22.82 -16.92 -3.51
CA LEU A 463 21.87 -16.48 -2.47
C LEU A 463 22.00 -17.34 -1.21
N LEU A 464 22.10 -18.67 -1.36
CA LEU A 464 22.32 -19.58 -0.23
C LEU A 464 23.63 -19.27 0.50
N LEU A 465 24.70 -19.05 -0.27
CA LEU A 465 26.05 -18.78 0.24
C LEU A 465 26.23 -17.34 0.75
N GLY A 466 25.29 -16.42 0.44
CA GLY A 466 25.36 -15.02 0.86
C GLY A 466 26.28 -14.14 0.01
N SER A 467 26.62 -14.58 -1.21
CA SER A 467 27.50 -13.90 -2.18
C SER A 467 26.75 -13.33 -3.40
N ALA A 468 25.41 -13.38 -3.42
CA ALA A 468 24.61 -12.91 -4.55
C ALA A 468 24.78 -11.41 -4.83
N THR A 469 24.78 -11.05 -6.12
CA THR A 469 24.88 -9.66 -6.60
C THR A 469 23.68 -9.29 -7.46
N GLN A 470 23.44 -7.99 -7.65
CA GLN A 470 22.38 -7.51 -8.55
C GLN A 470 22.63 -7.91 -10.00
N GLN A 471 23.89 -8.00 -10.41
CA GLN A 471 24.26 -8.47 -11.75
C GLN A 471 23.80 -9.91 -11.97
N MET A 472 23.92 -10.78 -10.95
CA MET A 472 23.39 -12.15 -11.01
C MET A 472 21.85 -12.15 -11.13
N ILE A 473 21.17 -11.27 -10.40
CA ILE A 473 19.70 -11.11 -10.52
C ILE A 473 19.33 -10.68 -11.93
N ARG A 474 19.96 -9.63 -12.46
CA ARG A 474 19.71 -9.14 -13.83
C ARG A 474 20.02 -10.20 -14.89
N ALA A 475 21.09 -10.98 -14.72
CA ALA A 475 21.43 -12.09 -15.61
C ALA A 475 20.33 -13.16 -15.61
N CYS A 476 19.86 -13.57 -14.43
CA CYS A 476 18.76 -14.52 -14.29
C CYS A 476 17.45 -13.96 -14.89
N MET A 477 17.13 -12.67 -14.70
CA MET A 477 15.95 -12.05 -15.32
C MET A 477 16.02 -12.01 -16.85
N LYS A 478 17.22 -12.01 -17.44
CA LYS A 478 17.40 -12.06 -18.89
C LYS A 478 17.24 -13.47 -19.45
N GLU A 479 17.58 -14.50 -18.68
CA GLU A 479 17.37 -15.91 -19.02
C GLU A 479 15.86 -16.25 -19.04
N PHE A 480 15.07 -15.66 -18.13
CA PHE A 480 13.62 -15.91 -18.02
C PHE A 480 12.80 -14.74 -18.58
N ASN A 481 12.19 -14.93 -19.75
CA ASN A 481 11.36 -13.90 -20.38
C ASN A 481 9.89 -13.86 -19.91
N TYR A 482 9.40 -14.95 -19.32
CA TYR A 482 7.99 -15.09 -18.91
C TYR A 482 7.79 -15.34 -17.41
N GLU A 483 8.87 -15.62 -16.68
CA GLU A 483 8.81 -15.90 -15.24
C GLU A 483 9.42 -14.73 -14.46
N ASN A 484 8.63 -14.17 -13.54
CA ASN A 484 9.12 -13.13 -12.65
C ASN A 484 9.90 -13.77 -11.49
N ILE A 485 11.21 -13.92 -11.68
CA ILE A 485 12.10 -14.54 -10.67
C ILE A 485 12.10 -13.80 -9.33
N LEU A 486 11.65 -12.53 -9.29
CA LEU A 486 11.55 -11.76 -8.05
C LEU A 486 10.48 -12.33 -7.10
N GLU A 487 9.62 -13.22 -7.59
CA GLU A 487 8.61 -13.93 -6.81
C GLU A 487 9.15 -15.21 -6.15
N TRP A 488 10.38 -15.64 -6.47
CA TRP A 488 10.95 -16.83 -5.86
C TRP A 488 11.26 -16.61 -4.37
N PRO A 489 10.92 -17.54 -3.47
CA PRO A 489 11.18 -17.38 -2.03
C PRO A 489 12.67 -17.24 -1.70
N ILE A 490 13.55 -17.83 -2.51
CA ILE A 490 15.00 -17.74 -2.32
C ILE A 490 15.53 -16.31 -2.47
N LEU A 491 14.88 -15.45 -3.27
CA LEU A 491 15.26 -14.04 -3.42
C LEU A 491 15.11 -13.26 -2.11
N ARG A 492 14.29 -13.73 -1.15
CA ARG A 492 14.17 -13.12 0.18
C ARG A 492 15.42 -13.29 1.05
N LEU A 493 16.39 -14.10 0.62
CA LEU A 493 17.74 -14.15 1.22
C LEU A 493 18.61 -12.96 0.79
N TYR A 494 18.23 -12.24 -0.28
CA TYR A 494 18.94 -11.05 -0.73
C TYR A 494 18.65 -9.89 0.22
N ASN A 495 19.67 -9.49 0.99
CA ASN A 495 19.53 -8.49 2.05
C ASN A 495 19.95 -7.08 1.65
N ARG A 496 20.24 -6.85 0.36
CA ARG A 496 20.62 -5.52 -0.15
C ARG A 496 19.44 -4.88 -0.88
N PRO A 497 19.28 -3.54 -0.79
CA PRO A 497 18.36 -2.82 -1.65
C PRO A 497 18.60 -3.13 -3.13
N PHE A 498 17.54 -3.11 -3.93
CA PHE A 498 17.67 -2.99 -5.38
C PHE A 498 18.12 -1.56 -5.71
N VAL A 499 19.43 -1.35 -5.69
CA VAL A 499 20.08 -0.12 -6.14
C VAL A 499 20.14 -0.16 -7.65
N LEU A 500 19.45 0.75 -8.32
CA LEU A 500 19.72 0.97 -9.74
C LEU A 500 21.04 1.73 -9.79
N GLU A 501 22.10 1.08 -10.29
CA GLU A 501 23.35 1.77 -10.59
C GLU A 501 23.02 3.01 -11.41
N ASN A 502 23.40 4.18 -10.90
CA ASN A 502 23.38 5.40 -11.69
C ASN A 502 24.36 5.15 -12.83
N THR A 503 23.86 4.90 -14.03
CA THR A 503 24.65 5.04 -15.26
C THR A 503 24.91 6.54 -15.46
N VAL A 504 25.79 7.08 -14.62
CA VAL A 504 26.52 8.31 -14.88
C VAL A 504 27.98 7.89 -14.97
N GLU A 505 28.28 7.08 -15.98
CA GLU A 505 29.58 7.19 -16.62
C GLU A 505 29.36 8.16 -17.78
N VAL A 506 29.87 9.38 -17.60
CA VAL A 506 30.09 10.37 -18.66
C VAL A 506 31.34 9.96 -19.43
#